data_AF-A0A0M0JFP8-F1
#
_entry.id   AF-A0A0M0JFP8-F1
#
_cell.length_a   1.000
_cell.length_b   1.000
_cell.length_c   1.000
_cell.angle_alpha   90.00
_cell.angle_beta   90.00
_cell.angle_gamma   90.00
#
_symmetry.space_group_name_H-M   'P 1'
#
loop_
_entity.id
_entity.type
_entity.pdbx_description
1 polymer ?
#
loop_
_entity_poly.entity_id
_entity_poly.type
_entity_poly.pdbx_seq_one_letter_code
_entity_poly.pdbx_strand_id
1 'polypeptide(L)'
;MDGDARIETTDDEAPRGHADLPEVAEDASSSAFNADGVPSDGGAQEPPADSSKATAGSSASAAYPSKKAMKRAKKDEYFAARKQAKKMEIKEEKAQRRAAAQARWETLSPEEQAELKRQAAEKSAQRTAAQNEEAAARAAMEHRALPTCVVDLSFDELMNDREIASLAQQLSYCHSANRRSAFPMRLAFTSVGGKLEAKLKSGWPGWRNWAIRPEPRHYLEVFPEHSSLVYLSSESDVVLDTLDSSEVYIVGGLVDHNKQKGLTHRLASEANVRTARLPIDEYMSMSQRRVLAVNHVVEILTLRASGLDWTSVLTKVMPQRREATARGDGQEVGQEEGEEDGGEEEDGGGDEIAQKQDEEWEEGGTT
;
A
#
# COMPACT_ATOMS: atom_id res chain seq x y z
N MET A 1 -21.55 -65.51 -15.61
CA MET A 1 -22.82 -65.33 -14.88
C MET A 1 -22.39 -65.26 -13.44
N ASP A 2 -22.07 -64.07 -12.97
CA ASP A 2 -21.37 -63.90 -11.70
C ASP A 2 -22.12 -62.81 -10.94
N GLY A 3 -22.61 -63.19 -9.77
CA GLY A 3 -23.69 -62.51 -9.08
C GLY A 3 -23.20 -61.39 -8.18
N ASP A 4 -23.92 -60.27 -8.27
CA ASP A 4 -23.95 -59.18 -7.31
C ASP A 4 -24.33 -59.67 -5.89
N ALA A 5 -23.61 -59.21 -4.86
CA ALA A 5 -24.02 -59.36 -3.47
C ALA A 5 -23.35 -58.36 -2.50
N ARG A 6 -24.11 -57.28 -2.24
CA ARG A 6 -24.49 -56.82 -0.88
C ARG A 6 -23.62 -55.79 -0.15
N ILE A 7 -24.32 -54.72 0.20
CA ILE A 7 -23.96 -53.64 1.12
C ILE A 7 -24.17 -54.13 2.57
N GLU A 8 -23.28 -53.75 3.49
CA GLU A 8 -23.59 -53.67 4.92
C GLU A 8 -23.45 -52.22 5.41
N THR A 9 -24.49 -51.74 6.08
CA THR A 9 -24.54 -50.47 6.81
C THR A 9 -24.76 -50.80 8.28
N THR A 10 -24.02 -50.17 9.18
CA THR A 10 -24.23 -50.28 10.63
C THR A 10 -24.65 -48.93 11.19
N ASP A 11 -25.89 -48.88 11.68
CA ASP A 11 -26.38 -47.79 12.53
C ASP A 11 -25.72 -47.88 13.92
N ASP A 12 -25.45 -46.73 14.54
CA ASP A 12 -25.24 -46.62 15.98
C ASP A 12 -25.85 -45.29 16.48
N GLU A 13 -26.34 -45.27 17.72
CA GLU A 13 -27.47 -44.45 18.15
C GLU A 13 -27.17 -43.62 19.41
N ALA A 14 -27.41 -42.29 19.31
CA ALA A 14 -27.65 -41.38 20.44
C ALA A 14 -26.44 -41.12 21.41
N PRO A 15 -26.48 -40.13 22.33
CA PRO A 15 -27.61 -39.28 22.71
C PRO A 15 -27.40 -37.76 22.65
N ARG A 16 -28.53 -37.03 22.63
CA ARG A 16 -28.60 -35.58 22.92
C ARG A 16 -29.05 -35.38 24.37
N GLY A 17 -28.38 -34.51 25.12
CA GLY A 17 -28.68 -34.22 26.53
C GLY A 17 -28.63 -32.72 26.88
N HIS A 18 -29.68 -32.27 27.56
CA HIS A 18 -29.97 -30.95 28.17
C HIS A 18 -28.81 -30.04 28.65
N ALA A 19 -29.00 -28.72 28.44
CA ALA A 19 -29.21 -27.68 29.48
C ALA A 19 -29.30 -26.29 28.80
N ASP A 20 -30.46 -25.66 28.73
CA ASP A 20 -30.96 -24.62 29.66
C ASP A 20 -30.02 -23.42 29.91
N LEU A 21 -30.45 -22.26 29.41
CA LEU A 21 -29.87 -20.93 29.66
C LEU A 21 -30.89 -20.10 30.46
N PRO A 22 -30.53 -19.52 31.62
CA PRO A 22 -31.40 -18.58 32.30
C PRO A 22 -31.29 -17.18 31.69
N GLU A 23 -32.46 -16.65 31.37
CA GLU A 23 -32.74 -15.25 31.05
C GLU A 23 -32.49 -14.36 32.29
N VAL A 24 -31.87 -13.19 32.10
CA VAL A 24 -31.87 -12.12 33.12
C VAL A 24 -32.06 -10.77 32.41
N ALA A 25 -33.02 -9.99 32.88
CA ALA A 25 -33.42 -8.72 32.29
C ALA A 25 -33.38 -7.59 33.33
N GLU A 26 -33.25 -6.35 32.84
CA GLU A 26 -33.46 -5.08 33.57
C GLU A 26 -32.38 -4.79 34.65
N ASP A 27 -32.07 -3.54 35.04
CA ASP A 27 -32.86 -2.30 35.00
C ASP A 27 -31.96 -1.06 34.71
N ALA A 28 -32.59 0.09 34.48
CA ALA A 28 -31.98 1.37 34.15
C ALA A 28 -31.93 2.35 35.35
N SER A 29 -31.40 3.56 35.10
CA SER A 29 -31.43 4.71 36.01
C SER A 29 -30.46 4.61 37.22
N SER A 30 -30.05 5.68 37.91
CA SER A 30 -30.04 7.13 37.58
C SER A 30 -29.22 7.90 38.65
N SER A 31 -29.13 9.22 38.47
CA SER A 31 -28.80 10.26 39.46
C SER A 31 -27.32 10.58 39.71
N ALA A 32 -27.03 11.88 39.60
CA ALA A 32 -25.87 12.53 40.17
C ALA A 32 -26.24 13.08 41.56
N PHE A 33 -25.24 13.30 42.43
CA PHE A 33 -25.39 14.27 43.53
C PHE A 33 -24.07 14.98 43.85
N ASN A 34 -24.20 16.12 44.53
CA ASN A 34 -23.22 17.21 44.60
C ASN A 34 -22.46 17.28 45.94
N ALA A 35 -21.22 17.81 45.84
CA ALA A 35 -20.63 18.88 46.65
C ALA A 35 -20.16 18.72 48.12
N ASP A 36 -19.20 19.62 48.41
CA ASP A 36 -18.89 20.35 49.66
C ASP A 36 -17.80 19.87 50.64
N GLY A 37 -16.98 20.84 51.10
CA GLY A 37 -16.17 20.76 52.33
C GLY A 37 -14.77 21.40 52.30
N VAL A 38 -14.67 22.73 52.55
CA VAL A 38 -13.40 23.48 52.83
C VAL A 38 -13.36 23.90 54.32
N PRO A 39 -12.19 24.03 54.98
CA PRO A 39 -11.67 25.36 55.43
C PRO A 39 -10.13 25.52 55.12
N SER A 40 -9.54 26.69 54.82
CA SER A 40 -9.37 27.97 55.58
C SER A 40 -8.48 27.79 56.84
N ASP A 41 -7.50 28.65 57.21
CA ASP A 41 -6.98 29.94 56.68
C ASP A 41 -5.42 29.97 56.80
N GLY A 42 -4.61 31.02 56.59
CA GLY A 42 -4.72 32.48 56.32
C GLY A 42 -3.29 33.07 56.19
N GLY A 43 -2.98 34.37 56.10
CA GLY A 43 -3.75 35.62 56.03
C GLY A 43 -2.83 36.85 55.76
N ALA A 44 -3.40 38.05 55.57
CA ALA A 44 -2.87 39.45 55.59
C ALA A 44 -1.41 39.78 55.09
N GLN A 45 -1.09 40.94 54.47
CA GLN A 45 -1.65 42.29 54.64
C GLN A 45 -1.19 43.25 53.50
N GLU A 46 -2.04 44.22 53.12
CA GLU A 46 -1.74 45.38 52.23
C GLU A 46 -1.90 46.68 53.08
N PRO A 47 -1.36 47.88 52.70
CA PRO A 47 -2.12 48.90 51.93
C PRO A 47 -1.21 49.96 51.18
N PRO A 48 -1.66 51.20 50.81
CA PRO A 48 -2.38 51.51 49.56
C PRO A 48 -1.92 52.81 48.82
N ALA A 49 -2.53 53.13 47.65
CA ALA A 49 -2.91 54.48 47.13
C ALA A 49 -3.21 54.38 45.62
N ASP A 50 -4.46 54.28 45.17
CA ASP A 50 -5.43 55.37 44.90
C ASP A 50 -5.06 56.32 43.75
N SER A 51 -5.69 56.15 42.57
CA SER A 51 -6.74 57.08 42.09
C SER A 51 -7.09 56.92 40.60
N SER A 52 -8.34 56.53 40.31
CA SER A 52 -9.20 56.96 39.18
C SER A 52 -8.72 56.87 37.69
N LYS A 53 -9.56 56.67 36.66
CA LYS A 53 -10.96 56.24 36.50
C LYS A 53 -11.29 56.32 34.99
N ALA A 54 -11.64 55.22 34.32
CA ALA A 54 -12.45 55.24 33.09
C ALA A 54 -12.93 53.84 32.69
N THR A 55 -14.25 53.63 32.75
CA THR A 55 -14.94 52.46 32.18
C THR A 55 -15.34 52.73 30.72
N ALA A 56 -15.07 51.80 29.80
CA ALA A 56 -15.99 51.33 28.76
C ALA A 56 -15.25 50.51 27.67
N GLY A 57 -15.94 49.53 27.08
CA GLY A 57 -15.55 48.97 25.78
C GLY A 57 -15.24 47.47 25.77
N SER A 58 -16.26 46.63 25.80
CA SER A 58 -16.15 45.29 25.22
C SER A 58 -15.94 45.43 23.70
N SER A 59 -14.87 44.86 23.16
CA SER A 59 -14.82 44.48 21.75
C SER A 59 -14.10 43.14 21.60
N ALA A 60 -14.77 42.20 20.95
CA ALA A 60 -14.14 40.97 20.54
C ALA A 60 -13.15 41.27 19.42
N SER A 61 -11.86 41.08 19.68
CA SER A 61 -10.81 41.17 18.66
C SER A 61 -11.00 40.02 17.67
N ALA A 62 -11.66 40.31 16.54
CA ALA A 62 -11.72 39.39 15.41
C ALA A 62 -10.30 39.22 14.86
N ALA A 63 -9.72 38.02 15.02
CA ALA A 63 -8.37 37.72 14.60
C ALA A 63 -8.24 37.80 13.07
N TYR A 64 -7.73 38.92 12.56
CA TYR A 64 -7.49 39.11 11.13
C TYR A 64 -6.42 38.11 10.64
N PRO A 65 -6.72 37.29 9.60
CA PRO A 65 -5.78 36.29 9.11
C PRO A 65 -4.51 36.93 8.54
N SER A 66 -3.36 36.32 8.83
CA SER A 66 -2.06 36.88 8.41
C SER A 66 -1.93 36.97 6.88
N LYS A 67 -1.07 37.87 6.38
CA LYS A 67 -0.82 38.04 4.94
C LYS A 67 -0.44 36.73 4.22
N LYS A 68 0.23 35.79 4.91
CA LYS A 68 0.54 34.45 4.38
C LYS A 68 -0.72 33.57 4.27
N ALA A 69 -1.61 33.62 5.26
CA ALA A 69 -2.88 32.88 5.24
C ALA A 69 -3.80 33.38 4.13
N MET A 70 -3.94 34.71 3.94
CA MET A 70 -4.71 35.27 2.82
C MET A 70 -4.13 34.92 1.44
N LYS A 71 -2.79 34.92 1.28
CA LYS A 71 -2.15 34.49 0.02
C LYS A 71 -2.39 33.01 -0.27
N ARG A 72 -2.42 32.15 0.77
CA ARG A 72 -2.76 30.73 0.65
C ARG A 72 -4.24 30.55 0.28
N ALA A 73 -5.17 31.17 1.02
CA ALA A 73 -6.61 31.10 0.72
C ALA A 73 -6.92 31.53 -0.73
N LYS A 74 -6.35 32.64 -1.21
CA LYS A 74 -6.54 33.11 -2.59
C LYS A 74 -5.92 32.16 -3.64
N LYS A 75 -4.82 31.47 -3.30
CA LYS A 75 -4.23 30.41 -4.16
C LYS A 75 -5.14 29.18 -4.20
N ASP A 76 -5.69 28.77 -3.06
CA ASP A 76 -6.60 27.63 -2.93
C ASP A 76 -7.94 27.91 -3.65
N GLU A 77 -8.50 29.11 -3.52
CA GLU A 77 -9.67 29.59 -4.27
C GLU A 77 -9.42 29.59 -5.79
N TYR A 78 -8.26 30.06 -6.24
CA TYR A 78 -7.88 30.04 -7.66
C TYR A 78 -7.83 28.61 -8.22
N PHE A 79 -7.22 27.66 -7.50
CA PHE A 79 -7.20 26.26 -7.92
C PHE A 79 -8.58 25.60 -7.84
N ALA A 80 -9.41 25.95 -6.85
CA ALA A 80 -10.79 25.49 -6.77
C ALA A 80 -11.62 25.99 -7.96
N ALA A 81 -11.50 27.27 -8.32
CA ALA A 81 -12.16 27.86 -9.49
C ALA A 81 -11.67 27.22 -10.80
N ARG A 82 -10.35 27.04 -10.98
CA ARG A 82 -9.78 26.34 -12.15
C ARG A 82 -10.29 24.91 -12.28
N LYS A 83 -10.41 24.18 -11.15
CA LYS A 83 -10.97 22.82 -11.10
C LYS A 83 -12.46 22.79 -11.44
N GLN A 84 -13.23 23.78 -11.00
CA GLN A 84 -14.65 23.93 -11.36
C GLN A 84 -14.83 24.26 -12.85
N ALA A 85 -14.06 25.21 -13.38
CA ALA A 85 -14.07 25.59 -14.79
C ALA A 85 -13.76 24.37 -15.69
N LYS A 86 -12.68 23.64 -15.42
CA LYS A 86 -12.32 22.44 -16.21
C LYS A 86 -13.38 21.34 -16.10
N LYS A 87 -14.06 21.20 -14.95
CA LYS A 87 -15.20 20.27 -14.79
C LYS A 87 -16.41 20.67 -15.65
N MET A 88 -16.67 21.96 -15.82
CA MET A 88 -17.76 22.48 -16.66
C MET A 88 -17.45 22.31 -18.15
N GLU A 89 -16.22 22.65 -18.56
CA GLU A 89 -15.70 22.41 -19.92
C GLU A 89 -15.85 20.93 -20.33
N ILE A 90 -15.36 20.00 -19.51
CA ILE A 90 -15.49 18.54 -19.72
C ILE A 90 -16.97 18.10 -19.75
N LYS A 91 -17.88 18.78 -19.04
CA LYS A 91 -19.32 18.47 -19.05
C LYS A 91 -19.94 18.91 -20.37
N GLU A 92 -19.57 20.08 -20.88
CA GLU A 92 -20.06 20.62 -22.14
C GLU A 92 -19.54 19.82 -23.33
N GLU A 93 -18.24 19.53 -23.39
CA GLU A 93 -17.62 18.66 -24.39
C GLU A 93 -18.31 17.29 -24.45
N LYS A 94 -18.60 16.68 -23.29
CA LYS A 94 -19.37 15.42 -23.21
C LYS A 94 -20.82 15.56 -23.68
N ALA A 95 -21.45 16.72 -23.52
CA ALA A 95 -22.80 16.97 -24.03
C ALA A 95 -22.79 17.13 -25.56
N GLN A 96 -21.86 17.92 -26.09
CA GLN A 96 -21.64 18.09 -27.54
C GLN A 96 -21.33 16.75 -28.22
N ARG A 97 -20.40 15.96 -27.66
CA ARG A 97 -20.06 14.61 -28.16
C ARG A 97 -21.25 13.64 -28.14
N ARG A 98 -22.14 13.73 -27.14
CA ARG A 98 -23.38 12.94 -27.10
C ARG A 98 -24.38 13.38 -28.16
N ALA A 99 -24.58 14.68 -28.33
CA ALA A 99 -25.46 15.23 -29.37
C ALA A 99 -24.96 14.85 -30.78
N ALA A 100 -23.66 14.98 -31.04
CA ALA A 100 -23.04 14.56 -32.31
C ALA A 100 -23.15 13.04 -32.55
N ALA A 101 -22.95 12.21 -31.51
CA ALA A 101 -23.15 10.77 -31.61
C ALA A 101 -24.60 10.38 -31.89
N GLN A 102 -25.57 11.09 -31.30
CA GLN A 102 -27.00 10.87 -31.56
C GLN A 102 -27.41 11.34 -32.97
N ALA A 103 -26.98 12.53 -33.40
CA ALA A 103 -27.23 13.00 -34.76
C ALA A 103 -26.64 12.04 -35.81
N ARG A 104 -25.41 11.55 -35.58
CA ARG A 104 -24.80 10.51 -36.43
C ARG A 104 -25.62 9.22 -36.41
N TRP A 105 -26.10 8.78 -35.25
CA TRP A 105 -26.95 7.58 -35.14
C TRP A 105 -28.24 7.71 -35.95
N GLU A 106 -28.90 8.87 -35.91
CA GLU A 106 -30.13 9.16 -36.65
C GLU A 106 -29.93 9.19 -38.18
N THR A 107 -28.71 9.47 -38.66
CA THR A 107 -28.36 9.42 -40.10
C THR A 107 -28.00 8.02 -40.63
N LEU A 108 -27.77 7.02 -39.77
CA LEU A 108 -27.35 5.68 -40.19
C LEU A 108 -28.52 4.79 -40.60
N SER A 109 -28.30 3.95 -41.60
CA SER A 109 -29.26 2.93 -42.03
C SER A 109 -29.52 1.88 -40.92
N PRO A 110 -30.66 1.15 -40.97
CA PRO A 110 -30.94 0.08 -40.01
C PRO A 110 -29.88 -1.01 -39.95
N GLU A 111 -29.20 -1.30 -41.08
CA GLU A 111 -28.12 -2.29 -41.15
C GLU A 111 -26.85 -1.81 -40.45
N GLU A 112 -26.42 -0.56 -40.70
CA GLU A 112 -25.28 0.05 -39.99
C GLU A 112 -25.55 0.20 -38.48
N GLN A 113 -26.78 0.54 -38.10
CA GLN A 113 -27.21 0.57 -36.70
C GLN A 113 -27.13 -0.81 -36.05
N ALA A 114 -27.53 -1.88 -36.75
CA ALA A 114 -27.42 -3.25 -36.26
C ALA A 114 -25.95 -3.67 -36.11
N GLU A 115 -25.10 -3.31 -37.07
CA GLU A 115 -23.67 -3.61 -37.03
C GLU A 115 -22.95 -2.90 -35.89
N LEU A 116 -23.20 -1.59 -35.68
CA LEU A 116 -22.64 -0.88 -34.54
C LEU A 116 -23.12 -1.44 -33.19
N LYS A 117 -24.39 -1.87 -33.10
CA LYS A 117 -24.90 -2.58 -31.91
C LYS A 117 -24.19 -3.91 -31.70
N ARG A 118 -23.93 -4.69 -32.76
CA ARG A 118 -23.17 -5.95 -32.70
C ARG A 118 -21.74 -5.71 -32.20
N GLN A 119 -21.03 -4.76 -32.79
CA GLN A 119 -19.66 -4.40 -32.38
C GLN A 119 -19.61 -3.84 -30.95
N ALA A 120 -20.61 -3.06 -30.52
CA ALA A 120 -20.69 -2.57 -29.16
C ALA A 120 -20.97 -3.71 -28.16
N ALA A 121 -21.87 -4.63 -28.50
CA ALA A 121 -22.16 -5.82 -27.70
C ALA A 121 -20.94 -6.75 -27.60
N GLU A 122 -20.20 -6.96 -28.69
CA GLU A 122 -18.97 -7.75 -28.71
C GLU A 122 -17.88 -7.11 -27.84
N LYS A 123 -17.61 -5.80 -28.01
CA LYS A 123 -16.67 -5.07 -27.15
C LYS A 123 -17.10 -5.06 -25.68
N SER A 124 -18.40 -5.05 -25.41
CA SER A 124 -18.93 -5.20 -24.05
C SER A 124 -18.70 -6.60 -23.50
N ALA A 125 -18.93 -7.65 -24.29
CA ALA A 125 -18.69 -9.04 -23.90
C ALA A 125 -17.19 -9.32 -23.66
N GLN A 126 -16.31 -8.82 -24.53
CA GLN A 126 -14.85 -8.90 -24.37
C GLN A 126 -14.39 -8.21 -23.07
N ARG A 127 -14.92 -7.02 -22.75
CA ARG A 127 -14.64 -6.32 -21.48
C ARG A 127 -15.12 -7.11 -20.27
N THR A 128 -16.35 -7.65 -20.32
CA THR A 128 -16.89 -8.48 -19.23
C THR A 128 -16.07 -9.76 -19.05
N ALA A 129 -15.62 -10.40 -20.13
CA ALA A 129 -14.77 -11.58 -20.08
C ALA A 129 -13.41 -11.25 -19.42
N ALA A 130 -12.75 -10.17 -19.84
CA ALA A 130 -11.48 -9.72 -19.25
C ALA A 130 -11.64 -9.34 -17.76
N GLN A 131 -12.74 -8.69 -17.37
CA GLN A 131 -13.04 -8.39 -15.97
C GLN A 131 -13.29 -9.65 -15.13
N ASN A 132 -13.98 -10.65 -15.69
CA ASN A 132 -14.21 -11.93 -15.02
C ASN A 132 -12.90 -12.73 -14.88
N GLU A 133 -12.03 -12.69 -15.88
CA GLU A 133 -10.69 -13.31 -15.84
C GLU A 133 -9.80 -12.63 -14.79
N GLU A 134 -9.78 -11.29 -14.74
CA GLU A 134 -9.06 -10.53 -13.71
C GLU A 134 -9.59 -10.83 -12.30
N ALA A 135 -10.92 -10.91 -12.14
CA ALA A 135 -11.54 -11.26 -10.87
C ALA A 135 -11.22 -12.71 -10.44
N ALA A 136 -11.21 -13.66 -11.38
CA ALA A 136 -10.83 -15.05 -11.13
C ALA A 136 -9.35 -15.19 -10.76
N ALA A 137 -8.46 -14.49 -11.48
CA ALA A 137 -7.02 -14.44 -11.17
C ALA A 137 -6.77 -13.82 -9.78
N ARG A 138 -7.50 -12.77 -9.41
CA ARG A 138 -7.44 -12.17 -8.07
C ARG A 138 -7.93 -13.14 -7.00
N ALA A 139 -9.05 -13.83 -7.22
CA ALA A 139 -9.58 -14.83 -6.28
C ALA A 139 -8.61 -16.01 -6.10
N ALA A 140 -7.92 -16.44 -7.17
CA ALA A 140 -6.87 -17.46 -7.08
C ALA A 140 -5.68 -17.04 -6.20
N MET A 141 -5.31 -15.74 -6.20
CA MET A 141 -4.26 -15.20 -5.31
C MET A 141 -4.66 -15.17 -3.83
N GLU A 142 -5.93 -15.38 -3.49
CA GLU A 142 -6.41 -15.51 -2.10
C GLU A 142 -6.52 -16.98 -1.63
N HIS A 143 -6.15 -17.96 -2.48
CA HIS A 143 -6.31 -19.37 -2.18
C HIS A 143 -5.45 -19.83 -0.98
N ARG A 144 -6.04 -20.59 -0.05
CA ARG A 144 -5.42 -20.97 1.23
C ARG A 144 -4.13 -21.77 1.14
N ALA A 145 -3.90 -22.48 0.04
CA ALA A 145 -2.67 -23.26 -0.19
C ALA A 145 -1.47 -22.40 -0.61
N LEU A 146 -1.69 -21.11 -0.89
CA LEU A 146 -0.60 -20.16 -1.12
C LEU A 146 -0.06 -19.65 0.22
N PRO A 147 1.27 -19.57 0.42
CA PRO A 147 1.85 -18.99 1.62
C PRO A 147 1.53 -17.49 1.73
N THR A 148 1.52 -16.97 2.95
CA THR A 148 1.24 -15.54 3.20
C THR A 148 2.54 -14.75 3.28
N CYS A 149 2.59 -13.61 2.60
CA CYS A 149 3.64 -12.62 2.77
C CYS A 149 3.01 -11.31 3.25
N VAL A 150 3.51 -10.79 4.37
CA VAL A 150 3.08 -9.53 4.97
C VAL A 150 4.21 -8.53 4.87
N VAL A 151 3.94 -7.32 4.38
CA VAL A 151 4.85 -6.18 4.57
C VAL A 151 4.32 -5.35 5.73
N ASP A 152 5.09 -5.26 6.81
CA ASP A 152 4.76 -4.40 7.95
C ASP A 152 5.20 -2.96 7.68
N LEU A 153 4.25 -2.04 7.61
CA LEU A 153 4.48 -0.62 7.30
C LEU A 153 4.45 0.27 8.56
N SER A 154 4.63 -0.33 9.75
CA SER A 154 4.61 0.36 11.05
C SER A 154 5.70 1.44 11.23
N PHE A 155 6.65 1.52 10.30
CA PHE A 155 7.85 2.35 10.38
C PHE A 155 7.74 3.72 9.68
N ASP A 156 6.55 4.19 9.30
CA ASP A 156 6.34 5.45 8.54
C ASP A 156 7.06 6.65 9.19
N GLU A 157 7.03 6.78 10.51
CA GLU A 157 7.68 7.87 11.25
C GLU A 157 9.22 7.78 11.32
N LEU A 158 9.81 6.63 10.98
CA LEU A 158 11.27 6.45 10.95
C LEU A 158 11.89 6.84 9.60
N MET A 159 11.07 7.15 8.59
CA MET A 159 11.50 7.47 7.23
C MET A 159 11.23 8.93 6.86
N ASN A 160 12.19 9.54 6.16
CA ASN A 160 12.01 10.83 5.49
C ASN A 160 11.24 10.69 4.16
N ASP A 161 10.82 11.80 3.55
CA ASP A 161 9.98 11.78 2.34
C ASP A 161 10.63 11.08 1.12
N ARG A 162 11.96 11.07 1.01
CA ARG A 162 12.69 10.34 -0.04
C ARG A 162 12.68 8.83 0.23
N GLU A 163 12.85 8.43 1.49
CA GLU A 163 12.77 7.04 1.96
C GLU A 163 11.33 6.50 1.80
N ILE A 164 10.31 7.27 2.16
CA ILE A 164 8.89 6.97 1.92
C ILE A 164 8.58 6.81 0.43
N ALA A 165 9.12 7.69 -0.43
CA ALA A 165 8.96 7.57 -1.88
C ALA A 165 9.59 6.30 -2.45
N SER A 166 10.78 5.93 -1.96
CA SER A 166 11.46 4.68 -2.30
C SER A 166 10.66 3.45 -1.85
N LEU A 167 10.12 3.45 -0.63
CA LEU A 167 9.27 2.36 -0.14
C LEU A 167 8.01 2.21 -0.99
N ALA A 168 7.30 3.29 -1.29
CA ALA A 168 6.11 3.26 -2.14
C ALA A 168 6.41 2.64 -3.54
N GLN A 169 7.55 3.00 -4.13
CA GLN A 169 8.03 2.40 -5.38
C GLN A 169 8.32 0.90 -5.22
N GLN A 170 9.00 0.49 -4.14
CA GLN A 170 9.29 -0.92 -3.85
C GLN A 170 8.00 -1.74 -3.66
N LEU A 171 6.98 -1.21 -2.97
CA LEU A 171 5.68 -1.88 -2.83
C LEU A 171 4.97 -2.10 -4.18
N SER A 172 5.10 -1.16 -5.12
CA SER A 172 4.59 -1.36 -6.48
C SER A 172 5.32 -2.47 -7.23
N TYR A 173 6.62 -2.64 -6.98
CA TYR A 173 7.40 -3.77 -7.50
C TYR A 173 7.01 -5.09 -6.82
N CYS A 174 6.79 -5.12 -5.50
CA CYS A 174 6.26 -6.29 -4.78
C CYS A 174 4.96 -6.80 -5.42
N HIS A 175 3.97 -5.92 -5.59
CA HIS A 175 2.72 -6.27 -6.26
C HIS A 175 2.94 -6.78 -7.68
N SER A 176 3.77 -6.07 -8.46
CA SER A 176 4.02 -6.42 -9.87
C SER A 176 4.77 -7.74 -10.05
N ALA A 177 5.71 -8.07 -9.17
CA ALA A 177 6.43 -9.34 -9.16
C ALA A 177 5.48 -10.48 -8.77
N ASN A 178 4.71 -10.30 -7.69
CA ASN A 178 3.74 -11.29 -7.23
C ASN A 178 2.69 -11.62 -8.32
N ARG A 179 2.11 -10.59 -8.95
CA ARG A 179 1.11 -10.74 -10.03
C ARG A 179 1.63 -11.48 -11.28
N ARG A 180 2.95 -11.47 -11.52
CA ARG A 180 3.59 -12.18 -12.65
C ARG A 180 4.07 -13.59 -12.29
N SER A 181 3.99 -14.00 -11.02
CA SER A 181 4.41 -15.34 -10.61
C SER A 181 3.39 -16.38 -11.08
N ALA A 182 3.88 -17.53 -11.55
CA ALA A 182 3.05 -18.71 -11.76
C ALA A 182 2.51 -19.29 -10.43
N PHE A 183 3.17 -18.97 -9.31
CA PHE A 183 2.74 -19.31 -7.96
C PHE A 183 2.83 -18.05 -7.09
N PRO A 184 1.78 -17.22 -7.04
CA PRO A 184 1.76 -16.00 -6.24
C PRO A 184 1.63 -16.32 -4.75
N MET A 185 2.05 -15.40 -3.88
CA MET A 185 1.77 -15.42 -2.45
C MET A 185 0.51 -14.62 -2.11
N ARG A 186 -0.14 -14.95 -0.99
CA ARG A 186 -1.15 -14.09 -0.37
C ARG A 186 -0.45 -12.85 0.21
N LEU A 187 -0.33 -11.80 -0.59
CA LEU A 187 0.40 -10.57 -0.24
C LEU A 187 -0.50 -9.59 0.53
N ALA A 188 -0.09 -9.21 1.74
CA ALA A 188 -0.78 -8.23 2.59
C ALA A 188 0.16 -7.08 2.95
N PHE A 189 -0.38 -5.87 3.02
CA PHE A 189 0.32 -4.69 3.54
C PHE A 189 -0.41 -4.27 4.81
N THR A 190 0.24 -4.36 5.97
CA THR A 190 -0.31 -4.03 7.29
C THR A 190 0.23 -2.70 7.79
N SER A 191 -0.39 -2.12 8.81
CA SER A 191 -0.02 -0.82 9.36
C SER A 191 -0.13 0.33 8.33
N VAL A 192 -1.01 0.19 7.33
CA VAL A 192 -1.09 1.14 6.20
C VAL A 192 -1.68 2.49 6.64
N GLY A 193 -0.86 3.55 6.65
CA GLY A 193 -1.28 4.91 6.95
C GLY A 193 -0.22 5.97 6.60
N GLY A 194 -0.26 7.09 7.31
CA GLY A 194 0.82 8.08 7.33
C GLY A 194 1.19 8.72 5.98
N LYS A 195 2.47 9.08 5.85
CA LYS A 195 3.09 9.66 4.66
C LYS A 195 3.06 8.67 3.50
N LEU A 196 3.27 7.39 3.77
CA LEU A 196 3.27 6.31 2.78
C LEU A 196 1.93 6.15 2.08
N GLU A 197 0.81 6.12 2.81
CA GLU A 197 -0.51 5.97 2.18
C GLU A 197 -0.86 7.20 1.32
N ALA A 198 -0.46 8.41 1.75
CA ALA A 198 -0.59 9.62 0.93
C ALA A 198 0.25 9.52 -0.35
N LYS A 199 1.51 9.05 -0.25
CA LYS A 199 2.39 8.84 -1.40
C LYS A 199 1.81 7.81 -2.37
N LEU A 200 1.34 6.66 -1.89
CA LEU A 200 0.68 5.63 -2.69
C LEU A 200 -0.57 6.18 -3.41
N LYS A 201 -1.43 6.93 -2.71
CA LYS A 201 -2.62 7.59 -3.30
C LYS A 201 -2.25 8.55 -4.44
N SER A 202 -1.14 9.28 -4.33
CA SER A 202 -0.67 10.22 -5.36
C SER A 202 0.04 9.55 -6.54
N GLY A 203 0.93 8.58 -6.29
CA GLY A 203 1.79 7.98 -7.31
C GLY A 203 1.11 6.85 -8.08
N TRP A 204 0.19 6.12 -7.44
CA TRP A 204 -0.52 5.00 -8.04
C TRP A 204 -2.03 5.12 -7.80
N PRO A 205 -2.74 5.99 -8.56
CA PRO A 205 -4.19 6.06 -8.53
C PRO A 205 -4.81 4.69 -8.83
N GLY A 206 -5.40 4.06 -7.81
CA GLY A 206 -5.92 2.69 -7.90
C GLY A 206 -5.07 1.61 -7.23
N TRP A 207 -4.04 1.94 -6.45
CA TRP A 207 -3.25 0.94 -5.70
C TRP A 207 -4.08 0.03 -4.78
N ARG A 208 -5.24 0.49 -4.30
CA ARG A 208 -6.22 -0.32 -3.56
C ARG A 208 -6.88 -1.45 -4.38
N ASN A 209 -6.76 -1.40 -5.71
CA ASN A 209 -7.25 -2.43 -6.63
C ASN A 209 -6.17 -3.47 -6.95
N TRP A 210 -4.92 -3.27 -6.51
CA TRP A 210 -3.88 -4.29 -6.59
C TRP A 210 -4.35 -5.58 -5.91
N ALA A 211 -3.88 -6.73 -6.42
CA ALA A 211 -4.08 -8.04 -5.80
C ALA A 211 -3.20 -8.18 -4.54
N ILE A 212 -3.55 -7.40 -3.53
CA ILE A 212 -2.96 -7.33 -2.20
C ILE A 212 -4.08 -7.10 -1.18
N ARG A 213 -3.85 -7.45 0.09
CA ARG A 213 -4.75 -7.10 1.20
C ARG A 213 -4.21 -5.86 1.93
N PRO A 214 -4.75 -4.65 1.70
CA PRO A 214 -4.33 -3.45 2.42
C PRO A 214 -5.07 -3.35 3.75
N GLU A 215 -4.34 -3.14 4.83
CA GLU A 215 -4.88 -3.18 6.19
C GLU A 215 -4.24 -2.09 7.07
N PRO A 216 -5.03 -1.17 7.66
CA PRO A 216 -4.50 -0.13 8.55
C PRO A 216 -4.01 -0.67 9.91
N ARG A 217 -4.50 -1.83 10.38
CA ARG A 217 -4.09 -2.42 11.66
C ARG A 217 -2.70 -3.06 11.62
N HIS A 218 -2.08 -3.18 12.78
CA HIS A 218 -0.76 -3.81 12.93
C HIS A 218 -0.84 -5.33 12.68
N TYR A 219 0.23 -5.96 12.16
CA TYR A 219 0.18 -7.36 11.74
C TYR A 219 -0.24 -8.33 12.86
N LEU A 220 0.13 -8.06 14.12
CA LEU A 220 -0.29 -8.85 15.30
C LEU A 220 -1.81 -8.84 15.52
N GLU A 221 -2.51 -7.76 15.18
CA GLU A 221 -3.99 -7.68 15.27
C GLU A 221 -4.68 -8.42 14.12
N VAL A 222 -3.99 -8.55 12.99
CA VAL A 222 -4.52 -9.10 11.73
C VAL A 222 -4.32 -10.61 11.66
N PHE A 223 -3.22 -11.09 12.26
CA PHE A 223 -2.82 -12.49 12.32
C PHE A 223 -2.60 -12.90 13.79
N PRO A 224 -3.68 -13.15 14.55
CA PRO A 224 -3.61 -13.38 16.00
C PRO A 224 -2.95 -14.70 16.42
N GLU A 225 -2.76 -15.64 15.49
CA GLU A 225 -2.04 -16.90 15.73
C GLU A 225 -0.51 -16.67 15.65
N HIS A 226 0.06 -16.09 16.71
CA HIS A 226 1.46 -15.67 16.75
C HIS A 226 2.46 -16.82 16.47
N SER A 227 2.10 -18.07 16.76
CA SER A 227 2.88 -19.27 16.45
C SER A 227 3.14 -19.46 14.95
N SER A 228 2.21 -19.04 14.08
CA SER A 228 2.32 -19.10 12.62
C SER A 228 3.21 -18.01 12.01
N LEU A 229 3.57 -16.99 12.79
CA LEU A 229 4.30 -15.81 12.31
C LEU A 229 5.81 -16.08 12.25
N VAL A 230 6.43 -15.68 11.14
CA VAL A 230 7.89 -15.71 10.93
C VAL A 230 8.33 -14.34 10.43
N TYR A 231 8.98 -13.55 11.29
CA TYR A 231 9.51 -12.24 10.91
C TYR A 231 10.90 -12.39 10.27
N LEU A 232 11.02 -11.96 9.02
CA LEU A 232 12.26 -12.01 8.27
C LEU A 232 13.17 -10.84 8.64
N SER A 233 14.36 -11.16 9.14
CA SER A 233 15.36 -10.17 9.54
C SER A 233 16.77 -10.74 9.37
N SER A 234 17.69 -9.92 8.86
CA SER A 234 19.09 -10.28 8.58
C SER A 234 19.89 -10.70 9.81
N GLU A 235 19.48 -10.22 10.98
CA GLU A 235 20.13 -10.44 12.27
C GLU A 235 19.66 -11.72 13.00
N SER A 236 18.75 -12.50 12.40
CA SER A 236 18.30 -13.77 12.98
C SER A 236 19.35 -14.88 12.84
N ASP A 237 19.59 -15.61 13.92
CA ASP A 237 20.43 -16.82 13.93
C ASP A 237 19.77 -18.00 13.18
N VAL A 238 18.43 -18.00 13.05
CA VAL A 238 17.67 -19.05 12.39
C VAL A 238 17.66 -18.81 10.88
N VAL A 239 18.00 -19.84 10.10
CA VAL A 239 18.00 -19.78 8.63
C VAL A 239 16.66 -20.28 8.07
N LEU A 240 16.08 -19.54 7.13
CA LEU A 240 14.88 -19.95 6.40
C LEU A 240 15.24 -20.95 5.29
N ASP A 241 14.89 -22.23 5.47
CA ASP A 241 15.17 -23.31 4.51
C ASP A 241 14.00 -23.57 3.52
N THR A 242 12.78 -23.71 4.06
CA THR A 242 11.56 -23.99 3.31
C THR A 242 10.50 -22.93 3.57
N LEU A 243 9.49 -22.88 2.69
CA LEU A 243 8.28 -22.08 2.89
C LEU A 243 7.09 -23.03 3.09
N ASP A 244 6.30 -22.76 4.12
CA ASP A 244 5.07 -23.48 4.46
C ASP A 244 3.85 -22.59 4.14
N SER A 245 2.81 -23.20 3.57
CA SER A 245 1.54 -22.53 3.26
C SER A 245 0.73 -22.08 4.49
N SER A 246 0.99 -22.69 5.65
CA SER A 246 0.37 -22.40 6.95
C SER A 246 1.06 -21.26 7.70
N GLU A 247 2.28 -20.88 7.32
CA GLU A 247 3.02 -19.78 7.95
C GLU A 247 2.71 -18.42 7.31
N VAL A 248 3.06 -17.37 8.05
CA VAL A 248 2.94 -15.96 7.64
C VAL A 248 4.30 -15.30 7.73
N TYR A 249 4.91 -15.05 6.57
CA TYR A 249 6.23 -14.43 6.47
C TYR A 249 6.12 -12.92 6.48
N ILE A 250 6.69 -12.27 7.49
CA ILE A 250 6.62 -10.81 7.69
C ILE A 250 7.94 -10.18 7.21
N VAL A 251 7.84 -9.15 6.39
CA VAL A 251 8.95 -8.34 5.88
C VAL A 251 8.81 -6.93 6.43
N GLY A 252 9.86 -6.38 7.03
CA GLY A 252 9.86 -4.98 7.47
C GLY A 252 9.82 -4.03 6.29
N GLY A 253 8.74 -3.26 6.16
CA GLY A 253 8.59 -2.18 5.19
C GLY A 253 9.35 -0.92 5.62
N LEU A 254 10.67 -1.00 5.63
CA LEU A 254 11.57 0.07 6.08
C LEU A 254 12.65 0.32 5.03
N VAL A 255 12.85 1.59 4.68
CA VAL A 255 13.95 2.06 3.84
C VAL A 255 14.77 3.05 4.65
N ASP A 256 15.85 2.58 5.26
CA ASP A 256 16.66 3.36 6.20
C ASP A 256 18.16 3.35 5.85
N HIS A 257 18.56 2.69 4.76
CA HIS A 257 19.97 2.40 4.43
C HIS A 257 20.74 1.63 5.53
N ASN A 258 20.05 0.80 6.32
CA ASN A 258 20.59 0.05 7.47
C ASN A 258 21.21 0.94 8.57
N LYS A 259 20.56 2.07 8.85
CA LYS A 259 20.82 2.93 10.03
C LYS A 259 20.30 2.25 11.31
N GLN A 260 19.13 1.62 11.25
CA GLN A 260 18.39 1.00 12.34
C GLN A 260 18.71 -0.50 12.46
N LYS A 261 19.99 -0.84 12.59
CA LYS A 261 20.48 -2.23 12.61
C LYS A 261 19.77 -3.09 13.65
N GLY A 262 19.27 -4.25 13.24
CA GLY A 262 18.56 -5.19 14.10
C GLY A 262 17.22 -4.71 14.68
N LEU A 263 16.68 -3.56 14.24
CA LEU A 263 15.40 -3.02 14.74
C LEU A 263 14.26 -4.02 14.60
N THR A 264 14.09 -4.60 13.41
CA THR A 264 13.02 -5.56 13.12
C THR A 264 13.18 -6.86 13.91
N HIS A 265 14.40 -7.38 14.00
CA HIS A 265 14.73 -8.56 14.81
C HIS A 265 14.36 -8.37 16.28
N ARG A 266 14.75 -7.21 16.84
CA ARG A 266 14.48 -6.86 18.24
C ARG A 266 12.98 -6.73 18.51
N LEU A 267 12.25 -5.98 17.68
CA LEU A 267 10.80 -5.79 17.85
C LEU A 267 10.02 -7.12 17.71
N ALA A 268 10.40 -7.97 16.76
CA ALA A 268 9.80 -9.30 16.62
C ALA A 268 10.07 -10.19 17.85
N SER A 269 11.30 -10.15 18.37
CA SER A 269 11.70 -10.89 19.57
C SER A 269 10.97 -10.39 20.83
N GLU A 270 10.86 -9.08 21.01
CA GLU A 270 10.07 -8.45 22.08
C GLU A 270 8.57 -8.83 22.00
N ALA A 271 8.04 -9.01 20.78
CA ALA A 271 6.68 -9.50 20.53
C ALA A 271 6.51 -11.04 20.63
N ASN A 272 7.58 -11.79 20.93
CA ASN A 272 7.62 -13.26 20.92
C ASN A 272 7.24 -13.90 19.57
N VAL A 273 7.55 -13.21 18.47
CA VAL A 273 7.40 -13.70 17.09
C VAL A 273 8.69 -14.43 16.68
N ARG A 274 8.57 -15.59 16.01
CA ARG A 274 9.74 -16.32 15.50
C ARG A 274 10.45 -15.47 14.45
N THR A 275 11.78 -15.43 14.47
CA THR A 275 12.57 -14.76 13.43
C THR A 275 13.26 -15.78 12.53
N ALA A 276 13.54 -15.38 11.28
CA ALA A 276 14.43 -16.12 10.39
C ALA A 276 15.17 -15.16 9.45
N ARG A 277 16.37 -15.52 8.99
CA ARG A 277 17.10 -14.82 7.92
C ARG A 277 17.04 -15.61 6.62
N LEU A 278 17.14 -14.92 5.49
CA LEU A 278 17.34 -15.57 4.19
C LEU A 278 18.70 -16.32 4.16
N PRO A 279 18.81 -17.44 3.43
CA PRO A 279 20.01 -18.26 3.41
C PRO A 279 21.07 -17.69 2.43
N ILE A 280 21.41 -16.42 2.58
CA ILE A 280 22.33 -15.72 1.66
C ILE A 280 23.76 -16.24 1.83
N ASP A 281 24.21 -16.45 3.07
CA ASP A 281 25.57 -16.91 3.36
C ASP A 281 25.78 -18.39 2.97
N GLU A 282 24.70 -19.17 2.90
CA GLU A 282 24.67 -20.59 2.56
C GLU A 282 24.76 -20.86 1.05
N TYR A 283 24.20 -19.96 0.22
CA TYR A 283 24.06 -20.14 -1.23
C TYR A 283 24.74 -19.06 -2.08
N MET A 284 25.31 -18.00 -1.48
CA MET A 284 26.08 -16.97 -2.19
C MET A 284 27.43 -16.67 -1.52
N SER A 285 28.33 -16.04 -2.27
CA SER A 285 29.64 -15.65 -1.74
C SER A 285 29.57 -14.45 -0.78
N MET A 286 30.50 -14.43 0.18
CA MET A 286 30.57 -13.44 1.28
C MET A 286 30.74 -11.96 0.87
N SER A 287 30.72 -11.63 -0.43
CA SER A 287 30.76 -10.25 -0.93
C SER A 287 29.37 -9.59 -1.02
N GLN A 288 28.28 -10.34 -0.83
CA GLN A 288 26.92 -9.81 -0.96
C GLN A 288 26.42 -9.14 0.33
N ARG A 289 25.55 -8.13 0.17
CA ARG A 289 24.90 -7.48 1.33
C ARG A 289 23.79 -8.40 1.87
N ARG A 290 23.84 -8.69 3.18
CA ARG A 290 22.78 -9.46 3.88
C ARG A 290 21.47 -8.68 4.06
N VAL A 291 21.54 -7.35 4.16
CA VAL A 291 20.36 -6.48 4.23
C VAL A 291 19.89 -6.14 2.81
N LEU A 292 18.67 -6.55 2.47
CA LEU A 292 18.07 -6.40 1.15
C LEU A 292 16.93 -5.37 1.16
N ALA A 293 16.60 -4.84 -0.02
CA ALA A 293 15.43 -4.01 -0.23
C ALA A 293 14.13 -4.85 -0.11
N VAL A 294 13.02 -4.21 0.28
CA VAL A 294 11.73 -4.86 0.55
C VAL A 294 11.25 -5.66 -0.67
N ASN A 295 11.38 -5.08 -1.87
CA ASN A 295 10.99 -5.73 -3.12
C ASN A 295 11.83 -6.99 -3.41
N HIS A 296 13.13 -7.00 -3.08
CA HIS A 296 13.97 -8.17 -3.29
C HIS A 296 13.58 -9.30 -2.34
N VAL A 297 13.28 -9.01 -1.07
CA VAL A 297 12.81 -10.05 -0.13
C VAL A 297 11.48 -10.65 -0.60
N VAL A 298 10.51 -9.82 -0.98
CA VAL A 298 9.20 -10.31 -1.47
C VAL A 298 9.36 -11.11 -2.78
N GLU A 299 10.21 -10.67 -3.70
CA GLU A 299 10.47 -11.42 -4.95
C GLU A 299 11.20 -12.76 -4.68
N ILE A 300 12.15 -12.79 -3.75
CA ILE A 300 12.83 -14.02 -3.30
C ILE A 300 11.80 -15.03 -2.75
N LEU A 301 10.94 -14.60 -1.84
CA LEU A 301 9.89 -15.46 -1.28
C LEU A 301 8.91 -15.96 -2.37
N THR A 302 8.50 -15.07 -3.27
CA THR A 302 7.58 -15.40 -4.37
C THR A 302 8.18 -16.47 -5.30
N LEU A 303 9.45 -16.31 -5.69
CA LEU A 303 10.14 -17.27 -6.56
C LEU A 303 10.41 -18.59 -5.82
N ARG A 304 10.79 -18.54 -4.54
CA ARG A 304 10.99 -19.74 -3.70
C ARG A 304 9.68 -20.53 -3.54
N ALA A 305 8.55 -19.83 -3.34
CA ALA A 305 7.23 -20.44 -3.26
C ALA A 305 6.82 -21.14 -4.58
N SER A 306 7.27 -20.63 -5.73
CA SER A 306 7.09 -21.29 -7.03
C SER A 306 7.98 -22.52 -7.29
N GLY A 307 8.77 -22.95 -6.29
CA GLY A 307 9.55 -24.19 -6.33
C GLY A 307 10.98 -24.05 -6.84
N LEU A 308 11.46 -22.84 -7.12
CA LEU A 308 12.88 -22.63 -7.44
C LEU A 308 13.77 -22.91 -6.21
N ASP A 309 15.00 -23.37 -6.45
CA ASP A 309 16.03 -23.53 -5.42
C ASP A 309 16.64 -22.18 -5.01
N TRP A 310 17.24 -22.13 -3.82
CA TRP A 310 17.81 -20.90 -3.26
C TRP A 310 18.89 -20.27 -4.14
N THR A 311 19.78 -21.05 -4.75
CA THR A 311 20.84 -20.54 -5.64
C THR A 311 20.24 -19.84 -6.85
N SER A 312 19.26 -20.47 -7.52
CA SER A 312 18.55 -19.88 -8.67
C SER A 312 17.75 -18.63 -8.29
N VAL A 313 17.04 -18.65 -7.16
CA VAL A 313 16.27 -17.50 -6.67
C VAL A 313 17.19 -16.31 -6.38
N LEU A 314 18.23 -16.54 -5.56
CA LEU A 314 19.14 -15.47 -5.14
C LEU A 314 19.94 -14.92 -6.32
N THR A 315 20.42 -15.77 -7.24
CA THR A 315 21.13 -15.33 -8.47
C THR A 315 20.25 -14.50 -9.40
N LYS A 316 18.93 -14.75 -9.42
CA LYS A 316 17.97 -14.02 -10.25
C LYS A 316 17.59 -12.65 -9.69
N VAL A 317 17.44 -12.52 -8.37
CA VAL A 317 16.98 -11.29 -7.71
C VAL A 317 18.13 -10.37 -7.30
N MET A 318 19.27 -10.94 -6.90
CA MET A 318 20.41 -10.14 -6.45
C MET A 318 21.07 -9.43 -7.63
N PRO A 319 21.41 -8.13 -7.52
CA PRO A 319 22.12 -7.41 -8.56
C PRO A 319 23.42 -8.13 -8.92
N GLN A 320 23.56 -8.55 -10.18
CA GLN A 320 24.82 -9.11 -10.66
C GLN A 320 25.89 -8.03 -10.57
N ARG A 321 26.88 -8.23 -9.70
CA ARG A 321 28.07 -7.39 -9.66
C ARG A 321 28.80 -7.60 -10.99
N ARG A 322 28.69 -6.63 -11.91
CA ARG A 322 29.63 -6.54 -13.03
C ARG A 322 31.01 -6.50 -12.43
N GLU A 323 31.80 -7.55 -12.67
CA GLU A 323 33.22 -7.51 -12.39
C GLU A 323 33.79 -6.37 -13.22
N ALA A 324 34.36 -5.37 -12.55
CA ALA A 324 35.18 -4.38 -13.23
C ALA A 324 36.37 -5.16 -13.80
N THR A 325 36.33 -5.41 -15.10
CA THR A 325 37.35 -6.19 -15.80
C THR A 325 38.72 -5.64 -15.46
N ALA A 326 39.57 -6.49 -14.87
CA ALA A 326 40.92 -6.12 -14.51
C ALA A 326 41.65 -5.56 -15.74
N ARG A 327 42.23 -4.37 -15.59
CA ARG A 327 42.98 -3.71 -16.66
C ARG A 327 44.19 -4.58 -17.02
N GLY A 328 44.15 -5.21 -18.19
CA GLY A 328 45.34 -5.63 -18.93
C GLY A 328 45.89 -4.42 -19.69
N ASP A 329 47.21 -4.28 -19.74
CA ASP A 329 47.86 -3.06 -20.22
C ASP A 329 47.63 -2.75 -21.71
N GLY A 330 47.51 -1.44 -22.00
CA GLY A 330 47.93 -0.86 -23.28
C GLY A 330 46.86 -0.74 -24.39
N GLN A 331 46.09 0.35 -24.38
CA GLN A 331 46.23 1.48 -25.34
C GLN A 331 45.13 2.54 -25.09
N GLU A 332 45.48 3.83 -25.16
CA GLU A 332 44.58 4.98 -24.96
C GLU A 332 43.51 5.05 -26.08
N VAL A 333 42.30 5.59 -25.89
CA VAL A 333 41.94 7.02 -25.75
C VAL A 333 40.45 7.13 -25.35
N GLY A 334 40.09 8.15 -24.57
CA GLY A 334 38.69 8.60 -24.43
C GLY A 334 38.26 8.87 -22.99
N GLN A 335 38.41 10.12 -22.53
CA GLN A 335 37.85 10.59 -21.25
C GLN A 335 36.34 10.82 -21.38
N GLU A 336 35.56 10.23 -20.48
CA GLU A 336 34.45 10.96 -19.84
C GLU A 336 34.57 10.71 -18.33
N GLU A 337 34.55 11.80 -17.57
CA GLU A 337 34.75 11.79 -16.12
C GLU A 337 33.44 11.38 -15.44
N GLY A 338 33.53 10.53 -14.41
CA GLY A 338 32.41 10.24 -13.54
C GLY A 338 32.42 11.22 -12.38
N GLU A 339 31.33 11.97 -12.20
CA GLU A 339 31.08 12.69 -10.95
C GLU A 339 30.29 11.79 -9.99
N GLU A 340 30.89 11.54 -8.83
CA GLU A 340 30.13 11.34 -7.60
C GLU A 340 29.33 12.63 -7.34
N ASP A 341 28.10 12.54 -6.85
CA ASP A 341 27.63 13.59 -5.96
C ASP A 341 26.83 13.02 -4.78
N GLY A 342 27.20 13.53 -3.62
CA GLY A 342 26.65 13.27 -2.30
C GLY A 342 25.96 14.48 -1.70
N GLY A 343 25.39 15.39 -2.50
CA GLY A 343 24.30 16.28 -2.11
C GLY A 343 24.65 17.50 -1.26
N GLU A 344 24.09 18.63 -1.66
CA GLU A 344 23.34 19.50 -0.75
C GLU A 344 22.21 20.22 -1.52
N GLU A 345 21.34 20.94 -0.80
CA GLU A 345 20.07 21.46 -1.34
C GLU A 345 20.23 22.85 -1.99
N GLU A 346 19.47 23.14 -3.06
CA GLU A 346 18.74 24.42 -3.10
C GLU A 346 17.45 24.35 -3.94
N ASP A 347 16.58 25.34 -3.72
CA ASP A 347 15.15 25.39 -4.05
C ASP A 347 14.86 25.64 -5.55
N GLY A 348 13.77 25.07 -6.09
CA GLY A 348 13.31 25.47 -7.43
C GLY A 348 12.41 24.51 -8.22
N GLY A 349 11.09 24.74 -8.16
CA GLY A 349 10.21 24.62 -9.33
C GLY A 349 9.85 23.21 -9.84
N GLY A 350 8.69 22.71 -9.43
CA GLY A 350 8.00 21.63 -10.15
C GLY A 350 6.95 22.16 -11.12
N ASP A 351 7.01 21.73 -12.39
CA ASP A 351 5.88 21.42 -13.27
C ASP A 351 6.39 20.64 -14.50
N GLU A 352 5.49 20.18 -15.39
CA GLU A 352 5.78 19.61 -16.73
C GLU A 352 6.33 18.16 -16.87
N ILE A 353 5.53 17.14 -16.53
CA ILE A 353 5.44 15.91 -17.36
C ILE A 353 3.97 15.46 -17.50
N ALA A 354 3.25 15.98 -18.50
CA ALA A 354 1.93 15.47 -18.90
C ALA A 354 1.48 15.94 -20.30
N GLN A 355 2.30 15.74 -21.35
CA GLN A 355 1.87 15.86 -22.76
C GLN A 355 2.90 15.22 -23.71
N LYS A 356 2.55 14.08 -24.32
CA LYS A 356 3.05 13.56 -25.62
C LYS A 356 2.46 12.18 -25.92
N GLN A 357 1.22 12.20 -26.39
CA GLN A 357 0.57 11.16 -27.19
C GLN A 357 -0.72 11.78 -27.71
N ASP A 358 -0.72 12.13 -29.01
CA ASP A 358 -1.86 12.40 -29.91
C ASP A 358 -1.37 13.30 -31.06
N GLU A 359 -0.49 12.76 -31.93
CA GLU A 359 -0.04 13.45 -33.15
C GLU A 359 0.51 12.46 -34.20
N GLU A 360 -0.39 11.67 -34.82
CA GLU A 360 -0.20 10.95 -36.10
C GLU A 360 -1.52 10.24 -36.49
N TRP A 361 -2.47 10.92 -37.17
CA TRP A 361 -3.59 10.31 -37.94
C TRP A 361 -4.37 11.35 -38.79
N GLU A 362 -3.68 12.26 -39.49
CA GLU A 362 -4.29 13.05 -40.60
C GLU A 362 -3.31 13.22 -41.77
N GLU A 363 -3.08 12.14 -42.54
CA GLU A 363 -2.69 12.26 -43.95
C GLU A 363 -3.11 10.99 -44.71
N GLY A 364 -4.07 11.13 -45.63
CA GLY A 364 -4.63 9.99 -46.38
C GLY A 364 -6.07 10.18 -46.87
N GLY A 365 -6.34 11.23 -47.65
CA GLY A 365 -7.72 11.56 -48.01
C GLY A 365 -7.96 12.59 -49.12
N THR A 366 -7.07 12.75 -50.12
CA THR A 366 -7.41 13.52 -51.34
C THR A 366 -6.63 13.04 -52.57
N THR A 367 -7.19 12.07 -53.29
CA THR A 367 -7.42 11.99 -54.75
C THR A 367 -7.76 10.55 -55.14
#